data_AF-M0DEE6-F1
#
_entry.id   AF-M0DEE6-F1
#
_cell.length_a   1.000
_cell.length_b   1.000
_cell.length_c   1.000
_cell.angle_alpha   90.00
_cell.angle_beta   90.00
_cell.angle_gamma   90.00
#
_symmetry.space_group_name_H-M   'P 1'
#
loop_
_entity.id
_entity.type
_entity.pdbx_description
1 polymer ?
#
loop_
_entity_poly.entity_id
_entity_poly.type
_entity_poly.pdbx_seq_one_letter_code
_entity_poly.pdbx_strand_id
1 'polypeptide(L)'
;MTAILNGCLFAPSLLAFWFVNGILDFSTAIAIGAVATPAGLQVRLLAYLLVVPTFLLARIVVHLIHPVHRKQVLSGSCPNTRLMSLDWFSVGILTTGLPLAIQNIGPWVGMNAVFLVGVFLAPRLLPITRRNHVKFLALVLGGVVFLYASYGEIAPWLPNPATVLGPVATAALGDDTTRWLFRLVNSIVVGPLIVGLFGIAMNRILTRPELTDIPVVRHALPRRDPDGVVVTSAAFGTAFYLLVVKAATGHLIVVP
;
A
#
# COMPACT_ATOMS: atom_id res chain seq x y z
N MET A 1 -12.49 30.92 -1.43
CA MET A 1 -12.68 29.55 -0.87
C MET A 1 -13.27 28.59 -1.88
N THR A 2 -14.29 28.98 -2.66
CA THR A 2 -14.91 28.16 -3.72
C THR A 2 -13.94 27.72 -4.82
N ALA A 3 -12.94 28.53 -5.20
CA ALA A 3 -11.91 28.14 -6.18
C ALA A 3 -10.91 27.09 -5.64
N ILE A 4 -10.69 27.06 -4.31
CA ILE A 4 -9.90 26.03 -3.65
C ILE A 4 -10.69 24.72 -3.72
N LEU A 5 -11.95 24.71 -3.29
CA LEU A 5 -12.81 23.51 -3.25
C LEU A 5 -13.25 22.95 -4.62
N ASN A 6 -13.52 23.78 -5.63
CA ASN A 6 -14.19 23.33 -6.88
C ASN A 6 -13.29 23.04 -8.10
N GLY A 7 -12.02 23.46 -8.13
CA GLY A 7 -11.31 23.52 -9.43
C GLY A 7 -10.12 22.58 -9.58
N CYS A 8 -9.05 22.84 -8.83
CA CYS A 8 -7.73 22.39 -9.29
C CYS A 8 -7.01 21.39 -8.39
N LEU A 9 -7.31 21.37 -7.10
CA LEU A 9 -6.55 20.58 -6.12
C LEU A 9 -7.28 19.30 -5.68
N PHE A 10 -8.60 19.23 -5.89
CA PHE A 10 -9.49 18.38 -5.08
C PHE A 10 -10.29 17.35 -5.91
N ALA A 11 -10.97 17.76 -6.98
CA ALA A 11 -12.01 16.91 -7.59
C ALA A 11 -11.50 15.56 -8.16
N PRO A 12 -10.37 15.51 -8.92
CA PRO A 12 -9.93 14.25 -9.53
C PRO A 12 -9.35 13.25 -8.51
N SER A 13 -8.58 13.75 -7.53
CA SER A 13 -7.94 12.92 -6.51
C SER A 13 -8.93 12.32 -5.51
N LEU A 14 -10.03 13.03 -5.22
CA LEU A 14 -11.04 12.56 -4.28
C LEU A 14 -11.90 11.42 -4.84
N LEU A 15 -12.30 11.52 -6.11
CA LEU A 15 -13.07 10.49 -6.80
C LEU A 15 -12.24 9.21 -7.01
N ALA A 16 -10.98 9.34 -7.45
CA ALA A 16 -10.08 8.20 -7.61
C ALA A 16 -9.78 7.51 -6.26
N PHE A 17 -9.58 8.30 -5.20
CA PHE A 17 -9.26 7.75 -3.89
C PHE A 17 -10.44 6.99 -3.27
N TRP A 18 -11.65 7.56 -3.21
CA TRP A 18 -12.78 6.91 -2.55
C TRP A 18 -13.25 5.64 -3.27
N PHE A 19 -13.31 5.66 -4.60
CA PHE A 19 -13.85 4.54 -5.37
C PHE A 19 -12.83 3.46 -5.71
N VAL A 20 -11.60 3.84 -6.06
CA VAL A 20 -10.60 2.88 -6.53
C VAL A 20 -9.71 2.45 -5.38
N ASN A 21 -8.98 3.39 -4.77
CA ASN A 21 -8.01 3.03 -3.73
C ASN A 21 -8.70 2.61 -2.43
N GLY A 22 -9.72 3.33 -1.94
CA GLY A 22 -10.40 3.01 -0.68
C GLY A 22 -11.07 1.63 -0.67
N ILE A 23 -11.81 1.27 -1.73
CA ILE A 23 -12.47 -0.05 -1.83
C ILE A 23 -11.44 -1.16 -2.05
N LEU A 24 -10.45 -0.96 -2.92
CA LEU A 24 -9.41 -1.96 -3.18
C LEU A 24 -8.49 -2.15 -1.98
N ASP A 25 -8.09 -1.09 -1.30
CA ASP A 25 -7.25 -1.12 -0.12
C ASP A 25 -7.94 -1.84 1.05
N PHE A 26 -9.24 -1.61 1.23
CA PHE A 26 -10.01 -2.27 2.28
C PHE A 26 -10.28 -3.75 1.96
N SER A 27 -10.65 -4.05 0.71
CA SER A 27 -10.85 -5.43 0.24
C SER A 27 -9.56 -6.23 0.29
N THR A 28 -8.43 -5.60 -0.09
CA THR A 28 -7.10 -6.19 -0.01
C THR A 28 -6.71 -6.40 1.45
N ALA A 29 -6.92 -5.41 2.33
CA ALA A 29 -6.61 -5.54 3.75
C ALA A 29 -7.37 -6.70 4.43
N ILE A 30 -8.62 -6.95 4.04
CA ILE A 30 -9.40 -8.11 4.51
C ILE A 30 -8.85 -9.39 3.89
N ALA A 31 -8.66 -9.42 2.57
CA ALA A 31 -8.20 -10.60 1.84
C ALA A 31 -6.77 -11.04 2.23
N ILE A 32 -5.90 -10.13 2.64
CA ILE A 32 -4.54 -10.49 3.09
C ILE A 32 -4.45 -10.72 4.61
N GLY A 33 -5.57 -10.65 5.34
CA GLY A 33 -5.57 -10.84 6.80
C GLY A 33 -4.93 -9.70 7.59
N ALA A 34 -4.82 -8.50 7.01
CA ALA A 34 -4.24 -7.34 7.69
C ALA A 34 -5.12 -6.80 8.83
N VAL A 35 -6.34 -7.31 8.99
CA VAL A 35 -7.27 -6.97 10.08
C VAL A 35 -7.71 -8.25 10.79
N ALA A 36 -7.33 -8.40 12.06
CA ALA A 36 -7.63 -9.59 12.84
C ALA A 36 -8.96 -9.53 13.61
N THR A 37 -9.51 -8.32 13.84
CA THR A 37 -10.70 -8.15 14.69
C THR A 37 -11.69 -7.11 14.12
N PRO A 38 -12.99 -7.23 14.43
CA PRO A 38 -14.00 -6.23 14.06
C PRO A 38 -13.68 -4.82 14.60
N ALA A 39 -13.10 -4.73 15.80
CA ALA A 39 -12.68 -3.45 16.38
C ALA A 39 -11.52 -2.81 15.57
N GLY A 40 -10.54 -3.62 15.14
CA GLY A 40 -9.47 -3.14 14.25
C GLY A 40 -10.00 -2.65 12.90
N LEU A 41 -11.05 -3.31 12.39
CA LEU A 41 -11.75 -2.90 11.16
C LEU A 41 -12.41 -1.52 11.32
N GLN A 42 -13.10 -1.30 12.44
CA GLN A 42 -13.75 -0.01 12.74
C GLN A 42 -12.75 1.14 12.82
N VAL A 43 -11.61 0.94 13.48
CA VAL A 43 -10.56 1.98 13.58
C VAL A 43 -9.98 2.32 12.21
N ARG A 44 -9.79 1.31 11.34
CA ARG A 44 -9.36 1.57 9.96
C ARG A 44 -10.41 2.30 9.16
N LEU A 45 -11.67 1.91 9.24
CA LEU A 45 -12.76 2.59 8.55
C LEU A 45 -12.83 4.06 8.97
N LEU A 46 -12.72 4.33 10.28
CA LEU A 46 -12.63 5.69 10.82
C LEU A 46 -11.43 6.44 10.25
N ALA A 47 -10.25 5.82 10.23
CA ALA A 47 -9.06 6.42 9.64
C ALA A 47 -9.31 6.78 8.17
N TYR A 48 -9.82 5.87 7.34
CA TYR A 48 -10.14 6.10 5.93
C TYR A 48 -11.15 7.24 5.71
N LEU A 49 -12.19 7.33 6.55
CA LEU A 49 -13.14 8.45 6.53
C LEU A 49 -12.43 9.79 6.78
N LEU A 50 -11.47 9.79 7.70
CA LEU A 50 -10.71 10.98 8.10
C LEU A 50 -9.49 11.27 7.20
N VAL A 51 -9.06 10.32 6.36
CA VAL A 51 -7.89 10.47 5.46
C VAL A 51 -8.06 11.69 4.59
N VAL A 52 -9.18 11.76 3.88
CA VAL A 52 -9.45 12.82 2.93
C VAL A 52 -9.41 14.20 3.58
N PRO A 53 -10.24 14.51 4.60
CA PRO A 53 -10.22 15.84 5.19
C PRO A 53 -8.85 16.19 5.80
N THR A 54 -8.15 15.21 6.40
CA THR A 54 -6.83 15.45 6.99
C THR A 54 -5.76 15.70 5.95
N PHE A 55 -5.71 14.91 4.88
CA PHE A 55 -4.79 15.09 3.76
C PHE A 55 -5.00 16.45 3.10
N LEU A 56 -6.26 16.83 2.88
CA LEU A 56 -6.61 18.13 2.30
C LEU A 56 -6.16 19.28 3.19
N LEU A 57 -6.41 19.20 4.50
CA LEU A 57 -5.95 20.20 5.46
C LEU A 57 -4.43 20.32 5.46
N ALA A 58 -3.72 19.18 5.52
CA ALA A 58 -2.26 19.14 5.48
C ALA A 58 -1.71 19.76 4.18
N ARG A 59 -2.31 19.42 3.04
CA ARG A 59 -1.93 19.97 1.74
C ARG A 59 -2.16 21.49 1.69
N ILE A 60 -3.27 22.00 2.21
CA ILE A 60 -3.53 23.45 2.31
C ILE A 60 -2.46 24.12 3.17
N VAL A 61 -2.19 23.59 4.37
CA VAL A 61 -1.21 24.14 5.30
C VAL A 61 0.18 24.23 4.66
N VAL A 62 0.64 23.17 4.00
CA VAL A 62 1.93 23.15 3.31
C VAL A 62 2.02 24.24 2.23
N HIS A 63 0.97 24.43 1.42
CA HIS A 63 0.96 25.46 0.38
C HIS A 63 0.84 26.88 0.95
N LEU A 64 0.21 27.07 2.11
CA LEU A 64 0.13 28.37 2.78
C LEU A 64 1.43 28.76 3.48
N ILE A 65 2.20 27.79 3.97
CA ILE A 65 3.51 28.03 4.60
C ILE A 65 4.54 28.48 3.56
N HIS A 66 4.52 27.90 2.35
CA HIS A 66 5.49 28.24 1.33
C HIS A 66 5.17 29.60 0.67
N PRO A 67 6.05 30.62 0.75
CA PRO A 67 5.70 32.00 0.38
C PRO A 67 5.33 32.17 -1.10
N VAL A 68 5.91 31.37 -1.99
CA VAL A 68 5.60 31.39 -3.43
C VAL A 68 4.23 30.79 -3.71
N HIS A 69 3.88 29.67 -3.05
CA HIS A 69 2.60 28.98 -3.25
C HIS A 69 1.45 29.72 -2.56
N ARG A 70 1.72 30.37 -1.42
CA ARG A 70 0.77 31.23 -0.73
C ARG A 70 0.23 32.32 -1.66
N LYS A 71 1.11 33.01 -2.39
CA LYS A 71 0.70 34.03 -3.37
C LYS A 71 -0.16 33.43 -4.48
N GLN A 72 0.19 32.26 -4.99
CA GLN A 72 -0.57 31.55 -6.01
C GLN A 72 -1.97 31.16 -5.52
N VAL A 73 -2.08 30.47 -4.38
CA VAL A 73 -3.36 30.05 -3.78
C VAL A 73 -4.25 31.25 -3.46
N LEU A 74 -3.69 32.33 -2.90
CA LEU A 74 -4.44 33.55 -2.59
C LEU A 74 -4.86 34.32 -3.86
N SER A 75 -4.10 34.22 -4.95
CA SER A 75 -4.46 34.77 -6.25
C SER A 75 -5.51 33.94 -7.01
N GLY A 76 -5.96 32.81 -6.46
CA GLY A 76 -6.87 31.87 -7.13
C GLY A 76 -6.21 31.02 -8.22
N SER A 77 -4.87 31.02 -8.30
CA SER A 77 -4.11 30.16 -9.22
C SER A 77 -3.67 28.85 -8.56
N CYS A 78 -3.51 27.83 -9.39
CA CYS A 78 -3.34 26.46 -8.94
C CYS A 78 -1.84 26.09 -8.89
N PRO A 79 -1.28 25.80 -7.71
CA PRO A 79 0.12 25.43 -7.59
C PRO A 79 0.38 24.09 -8.30
N ASN A 80 1.34 24.07 -9.22
CA ASN A 80 1.67 22.88 -10.03
C ASN A 80 2.70 21.96 -9.36
N THR A 81 2.96 22.14 -8.06
CA THR A 81 3.97 21.36 -7.33
C THR A 81 3.33 20.16 -6.63
N ARG A 82 3.83 18.96 -6.93
CA ARG A 82 3.48 17.74 -6.21
C ARG A 82 4.27 17.68 -4.90
N LEU A 83 3.76 18.30 -3.85
CA LEU A 83 4.40 18.28 -2.52
C LEU A 83 3.93 17.08 -1.67
N MET A 84 2.72 16.60 -1.92
CA MET A 84 2.13 15.45 -1.24
C MET A 84 1.31 14.62 -2.22
N SER A 85 1.27 13.31 -2.00
CA SER A 85 0.50 12.36 -2.80
C SER A 85 -0.45 11.58 -1.89
N LEU A 86 -1.72 11.54 -2.27
CA LEU A 86 -2.76 10.88 -1.49
C LEU A 86 -2.57 9.35 -1.49
N ASP A 87 -2.09 8.81 -2.60
CA ASP A 87 -1.82 7.37 -2.74
C ASP A 87 -0.72 6.91 -1.77
N TRP A 88 0.37 7.69 -1.68
CA TRP A 88 1.45 7.38 -0.71
C TRP A 88 1.02 7.65 0.73
N PHE A 89 0.13 8.62 0.96
CA PHE A 89 -0.47 8.83 2.28
C PHE A 89 -1.31 7.62 2.73
N SER A 90 -2.11 7.02 1.84
CA SER A 90 -2.89 5.81 2.19
C SER A 90 -2.05 4.55 2.35
N VAL A 91 -0.96 4.41 1.58
CA VAL A 91 0.05 3.38 1.83
C VAL A 91 0.56 3.43 3.26
N GLY A 92 0.68 4.63 3.84
CA GLY A 92 1.02 4.85 5.25
C GLY A 92 0.09 4.13 6.23
N ILE A 93 -1.21 4.04 5.90
CA ILE A 93 -2.27 3.39 6.70
C ILE A 93 -2.34 1.88 6.44
N LEU A 94 -2.11 1.46 5.19
CA LEU A 94 -2.10 0.04 4.85
C LEU A 94 -0.92 -0.69 5.48
N THR A 95 0.25 -0.06 5.44
CA THR A 95 1.51 -0.71 5.82
C THR A 95 1.56 -1.00 7.33
N THR A 96 0.83 -0.25 8.16
CA THR A 96 0.71 -0.57 9.60
C THR A 96 0.01 -1.89 9.88
N GLY A 97 -0.79 -2.39 8.91
CA GLY A 97 -1.38 -3.72 8.92
C GLY A 97 -0.52 -4.82 8.34
N LEU A 98 0.56 -4.47 7.64
CA LEU A 98 1.41 -5.44 6.96
C LEU A 98 1.98 -6.51 7.90
N PRO A 99 2.41 -6.22 9.14
CA PRO A 99 2.91 -7.24 10.06
C PRO A 99 1.93 -8.40 10.30
N LEU A 100 0.63 -8.11 10.35
CA LEU A 100 -0.41 -9.14 10.50
C LEU A 100 -0.58 -9.94 9.20
N ALA A 101 -0.54 -9.25 8.05
CA ALA A 101 -0.65 -9.90 6.74
C ALA A 101 0.52 -10.84 6.41
N ILE A 102 1.72 -10.54 6.93
CA ILE A 102 2.93 -11.37 6.74
C ILE A 102 3.12 -12.40 7.85
N GLN A 103 2.19 -12.52 8.80
CA GLN A 103 2.23 -13.60 9.79
C GLN A 103 2.25 -14.96 9.06
N ASN A 104 1.43 -15.11 8.02
CA ASN A 104 1.54 -16.22 7.07
C ASN A 104 2.47 -15.80 5.92
N ILE A 105 3.77 -15.77 6.19
CA ILE A 105 4.76 -15.27 5.23
C ILE A 105 4.93 -16.19 4.00
N GLY A 106 4.63 -17.47 4.14
CA GLY A 106 4.79 -18.48 3.10
C GLY A 106 4.03 -18.16 1.82
N PRO A 107 2.71 -17.89 1.87
CA PRO A 107 1.93 -17.48 0.70
C PRO A 107 2.54 -16.28 -0.03
N TRP A 108 3.03 -15.30 0.71
CA TRP A 108 3.72 -14.13 0.15
C TRP A 108 5.03 -14.52 -0.55
N VAL A 109 5.86 -15.34 0.08
CA VAL A 109 7.12 -15.82 -0.51
C VAL A 109 6.86 -16.63 -1.78
N GLY A 110 5.89 -17.54 -1.75
CA GLY A 110 5.51 -18.36 -2.89
C GLY A 110 5.05 -17.52 -4.08
N MET A 111 4.12 -16.60 -3.85
CA MET A 111 3.64 -15.67 -4.89
C MET A 111 4.77 -14.80 -5.46
N ASN A 112 5.59 -14.20 -4.60
CA ASN A 112 6.67 -13.32 -5.04
C ASN A 112 7.79 -14.08 -5.76
N ALA A 113 8.05 -15.34 -5.43
CA ALA A 113 8.96 -16.19 -6.18
C ALA A 113 8.46 -16.42 -7.61
N VAL A 114 7.17 -16.71 -7.77
CA VAL A 114 6.53 -16.85 -9.11
C VAL A 114 6.63 -15.54 -9.88
N PHE A 115 6.36 -14.39 -9.25
CA PHE A 115 6.49 -13.09 -9.91
C PHE A 115 7.94 -12.75 -10.27
N LEU A 116 8.88 -12.99 -9.38
CA LEU A 116 10.30 -12.75 -9.64
C LEU A 116 10.76 -13.54 -10.86
N VAL A 117 10.44 -14.84 -10.91
CA VAL A 117 10.82 -15.69 -12.03
C VAL A 117 10.06 -15.32 -13.29
N GLY A 118 8.73 -15.26 -13.24
CA GLY A 118 7.89 -15.13 -14.43
C GLY A 118 7.77 -13.71 -14.99
N VAL A 119 7.97 -12.67 -14.18
CA VAL A 119 7.89 -11.27 -14.61
C VAL A 119 9.26 -10.66 -14.89
N PHE A 120 10.27 -10.98 -14.06
CA PHE A 120 11.58 -10.32 -14.14
C PHE A 120 12.65 -11.19 -14.80
N LEU A 121 12.72 -12.49 -14.50
CA LEU A 121 13.83 -13.35 -14.96
C LEU A 121 13.52 -14.03 -16.31
N ALA A 122 12.45 -14.82 -16.38
CA ALA A 122 12.09 -15.62 -17.55
C ALA A 122 11.87 -14.78 -18.81
N PRO A 123 11.22 -13.61 -18.78
CA PRO A 123 11.05 -12.79 -19.99
C PRO A 123 12.38 -12.30 -20.60
N ARG A 124 13.47 -12.24 -19.82
CA ARG A 124 14.79 -11.84 -20.34
C ARG A 124 15.38 -12.86 -21.29
N LEU A 125 15.04 -14.14 -21.10
CA LEU A 125 15.53 -15.25 -21.91
C LEU A 125 14.63 -15.57 -23.12
N LEU A 126 13.47 -14.90 -23.22
CA LEU A 126 12.44 -15.23 -24.20
C LEU A 126 12.35 -14.22 -25.36
N PRO A 127 11.90 -14.67 -26.54
CA PRO A 127 11.56 -13.80 -27.67
C PRO A 127 10.43 -12.83 -27.30
N ILE A 128 10.44 -11.63 -27.89
CA ILE A 128 9.50 -10.52 -27.59
C ILE A 128 8.03 -10.97 -27.67
N THR A 129 7.69 -11.82 -28.65
CA THR A 129 6.33 -12.37 -28.84
C THR A 129 5.80 -13.15 -27.65
N ARG A 130 6.67 -13.84 -26.88
CA ARG A 130 6.25 -14.66 -25.73
C ARG A 130 6.36 -13.94 -24.38
N ARG A 131 7.08 -12.81 -24.31
CA ARG A 131 7.33 -12.10 -23.04
C ARG A 131 6.05 -11.71 -22.34
N ASN A 132 5.10 -11.11 -23.05
CA ASN A 132 3.85 -10.63 -22.44
C ASN A 132 2.96 -11.78 -21.97
N HIS A 133 2.91 -12.88 -22.71
CA HIS A 133 2.17 -14.08 -22.30
C HIS A 133 2.75 -14.70 -21.03
N VAL A 134 4.07 -14.82 -20.94
CA VAL A 134 4.73 -15.36 -19.74
C VAL A 134 4.53 -14.46 -18.52
N LYS A 135 4.64 -13.13 -18.69
CA LYS A 135 4.33 -12.18 -17.62
C LYS A 135 2.89 -12.31 -17.14
N PHE A 136 1.92 -12.38 -18.06
CA PHE A 136 0.51 -12.54 -17.71
C PHE A 136 0.25 -13.87 -16.99
N LEU A 137 0.79 -14.97 -17.51
CA LEU A 137 0.68 -16.28 -16.88
C LEU A 137 1.29 -16.26 -15.47
N ALA A 138 2.42 -15.59 -15.28
CA ALA A 138 3.05 -15.44 -13.98
C ALA A 138 2.18 -14.66 -12.98
N LEU A 139 1.48 -13.61 -13.43
CA LEU A 139 0.53 -12.87 -12.60
C LEU A 139 -0.62 -13.76 -12.13
N VAL A 140 -1.21 -14.54 -13.05
CA VAL A 140 -2.29 -15.48 -12.73
C VAL A 140 -1.79 -16.58 -11.80
N LEU A 141 -0.67 -17.23 -12.14
CA LEU A 141 -0.10 -18.32 -11.34
C LEU A 141 0.30 -17.85 -9.93
N GLY A 142 0.92 -16.68 -9.80
CA GLY A 142 1.26 -16.15 -8.48
C GLY A 142 0.02 -15.88 -7.63
N GLY A 143 -1.05 -15.34 -8.23
CA GLY A 143 -2.34 -15.17 -7.56
C GLY A 143 -2.96 -16.51 -7.14
N VAL A 144 -2.93 -17.53 -8.01
CA VAL A 144 -3.41 -18.88 -7.70
C VAL A 144 -2.60 -19.51 -6.57
N VAL A 145 -1.27 -19.40 -6.60
CA VAL A 145 -0.39 -19.90 -5.54
C VAL A 145 -0.70 -19.21 -4.22
N PHE A 146 -0.86 -17.88 -4.20
CA PHE A 146 -1.23 -17.14 -3.00
C PHE A 146 -2.58 -17.62 -2.43
N LEU A 147 -3.61 -17.70 -3.27
CA LEU A 147 -4.95 -18.09 -2.84
C LEU A 147 -4.99 -19.53 -2.34
N TYR A 148 -4.33 -20.44 -3.06
CA TYR A 148 -4.28 -21.84 -2.66
C TYR A 148 -3.47 -22.03 -1.38
N ALA A 149 -2.34 -21.34 -1.22
CA ALA A 149 -1.55 -21.38 0.01
C ALA A 149 -2.30 -20.77 1.21
N SER A 150 -3.13 -19.74 0.99
CA SER A 150 -3.82 -19.03 2.07
C SER A 150 -5.17 -19.65 2.46
N TYR A 151 -5.87 -20.26 1.51
CA TYR A 151 -7.26 -20.70 1.68
C TYR A 151 -7.52 -22.15 1.27
N GLY A 152 -6.52 -22.85 0.70
CA GLY A 152 -6.71 -24.20 0.18
C GLY A 152 -7.16 -25.21 1.23
N GLU A 153 -6.84 -24.99 2.51
CA GLU A 153 -7.28 -25.85 3.61
C GLU A 153 -8.80 -25.78 3.89
N ILE A 154 -9.48 -24.73 3.44
CA ILE A 154 -10.93 -24.56 3.63
C ILE A 154 -11.71 -25.45 2.66
N ALA A 155 -11.10 -25.83 1.53
CA ALA A 155 -11.74 -26.63 0.50
C ALA A 155 -11.45 -28.13 0.69
N PRO A 156 -12.43 -28.96 1.11
CA PRO A 156 -12.18 -30.35 1.50
C PRO A 156 -11.80 -31.28 0.33
N TRP A 157 -11.99 -30.82 -0.91
CA TRP A 157 -11.70 -31.58 -2.14
C TRP A 157 -10.31 -31.26 -2.73
N LEU A 158 -9.60 -30.29 -2.16
CA LEU A 158 -8.24 -29.92 -2.56
C LEU A 158 -7.22 -30.59 -1.63
N PRO A 159 -6.06 -31.03 -2.15
CA PRO A 159 -4.97 -31.51 -1.29
C PRO A 159 -4.50 -30.39 -0.34
N ASN A 160 -3.90 -30.75 0.79
CA ASN A 160 -3.36 -29.76 1.71
C ASN A 160 -2.25 -28.93 1.00
N PRO A 161 -2.29 -27.58 1.07
CA PRO A 161 -1.31 -26.75 0.37
C PRO A 161 0.15 -27.05 0.71
N ALA A 162 0.45 -27.47 1.94
CA ALA A 162 1.81 -27.80 2.37
C ALA A 162 2.37 -29.03 1.66
N THR A 163 1.52 -29.98 1.22
CA THR A 163 1.98 -31.16 0.48
C THR A 163 2.28 -30.86 -0.99
N VAL A 164 1.63 -29.84 -1.57
CA VAL A 164 1.77 -29.47 -2.97
C VAL A 164 2.79 -28.34 -3.19
N LEU A 165 2.69 -27.27 -2.41
CA LEU A 165 3.55 -26.08 -2.54
C LEU A 165 4.81 -26.16 -1.66
N GLY A 166 4.85 -27.14 -0.74
CA GLY A 166 5.96 -27.32 0.19
C GLY A 166 5.95 -26.34 1.36
N PRO A 167 6.83 -26.56 2.35
CA PRO A 167 6.82 -25.84 3.63
C PRO A 167 7.19 -24.37 3.51
N VAL A 168 7.92 -23.98 2.46
CA VAL A 168 8.34 -22.59 2.26
C VAL A 168 7.16 -21.71 1.87
N ALA A 169 6.24 -22.23 1.05
CA ALA A 169 5.05 -21.51 0.59
C ALA A 169 3.91 -21.51 1.62
N THR A 170 4.04 -22.24 2.73
CA THR A 170 3.05 -22.31 3.81
C THR A 170 3.64 -21.91 5.17
N ALA A 171 4.88 -21.41 5.21
CA ALA A 171 5.54 -20.98 6.42
C ALA A 171 4.78 -19.84 7.12
N ALA A 172 4.80 -19.86 8.45
CA ALA A 172 4.30 -18.78 9.29
C ALA A 172 5.40 -18.23 10.19
N LEU A 173 5.33 -16.93 10.48
CA LEU A 173 6.16 -16.28 11.49
C LEU A 173 5.66 -16.69 12.88
N GLY A 174 6.60 -16.87 13.81
CA GLY A 174 6.25 -17.06 15.22
C GLY A 174 5.54 -15.83 15.81
N ASP A 175 4.75 -16.04 16.86
CA ASP A 175 3.96 -14.99 17.50
C ASP A 175 4.81 -13.84 18.03
N ASP A 176 5.98 -14.15 18.60
CA ASP A 176 6.90 -13.14 19.14
C ASP A 176 7.49 -12.28 18.01
N THR A 177 7.87 -12.89 16.89
CA THR A 177 8.35 -12.17 15.70
C THR A 177 7.26 -11.27 15.12
N THR A 178 6.04 -11.78 15.01
CA THR A 178 4.87 -11.03 14.53
C THR A 178 4.59 -9.85 15.45
N ARG A 179 4.62 -10.06 16.77
CA ARG A 179 4.41 -9.01 17.77
C ARG A 179 5.50 -7.94 17.70
N TRP A 180 6.77 -8.35 17.57
CA TRP A 180 7.89 -7.42 17.43
C TRP A 180 7.79 -6.59 16.14
N LEU A 181 7.53 -7.22 15.00
CA LEU A 181 7.28 -6.53 13.72
C LEU A 181 6.10 -5.56 13.82
N PHE A 182 5.02 -5.99 14.48
CA PHE A 182 3.86 -5.15 14.71
C PHE A 182 4.24 -3.90 15.49
N ARG A 183 4.97 -4.03 16.61
CA ARG A 183 5.42 -2.89 17.43
C ARG A 183 6.38 -1.97 16.69
N LEU A 184 7.29 -2.55 15.90
CA LEU A 184 8.26 -1.82 15.09
C LEU A 184 7.57 -0.92 14.05
N VAL A 185 6.65 -1.49 13.27
CA VAL A 185 5.93 -0.74 12.22
C VAL A 185 4.89 0.22 12.81
N ASN A 186 4.30 -0.11 13.97
CA ASN A 186 3.30 0.72 14.64
C ASN A 186 3.89 1.70 15.69
N SER A 187 5.21 1.84 15.74
CA SER A 187 5.86 2.86 16.57
C SER A 187 5.73 4.24 15.94
N ILE A 188 5.37 5.28 16.72
CA ILE A 188 5.26 6.65 16.19
C ILE A 188 6.62 7.24 15.78
N VAL A 189 7.72 6.77 16.36
CA VAL A 189 9.07 7.25 16.06
C VAL A 189 9.68 6.47 14.89
N VAL A 190 9.56 5.14 14.91
CA VAL A 190 10.25 4.26 13.96
C VAL A 190 9.37 3.89 12.76
N GLY A 191 8.07 3.70 12.98
CA GLY A 191 7.09 3.29 11.97
C GLY A 191 7.09 4.20 10.73
N PRO A 192 6.91 5.53 10.87
CA PRO A 192 6.94 6.46 9.74
C PRO A 192 8.21 6.37 8.89
N LEU A 193 9.37 6.10 9.51
CA LEU A 193 10.64 5.96 8.79
C LEU A 193 10.66 4.66 7.97
N ILE A 194 10.28 3.55 8.58
CA ILE A 194 10.23 2.24 7.91
C ILE A 194 9.22 2.27 6.77
N VAL A 195 8.03 2.81 7.00
CA VAL A 195 6.97 2.89 5.99
C VAL A 195 7.36 3.86 4.87
N GLY A 196 8.05 4.97 5.18
CA GLY A 196 8.61 5.86 4.17
C GLY A 196 9.64 5.17 3.27
N LEU A 197 10.57 4.41 3.83
CA LEU A 197 11.56 3.63 3.09
C LEU A 197 10.90 2.53 2.25
N PHE A 198 9.92 1.83 2.82
CA PHE A 198 9.10 0.86 2.10
C PHE A 198 8.38 1.51 0.91
N GLY A 199 7.81 2.70 1.11
CA GLY A 199 7.22 3.51 0.06
C GLY A 199 8.19 3.79 -1.09
N ILE A 200 9.43 4.22 -0.80
CA ILE A 200 10.45 4.42 -1.85
C ILE A 200 10.72 3.12 -2.61
N ALA A 201 10.91 2.02 -1.88
CA ALA A 201 11.19 0.72 -2.49
C ALA A 201 10.04 0.32 -3.43
N MET A 202 8.80 0.44 -2.97
CA MET A 202 7.61 0.14 -3.77
C MET A 202 7.46 1.09 -4.96
N ASN A 203 7.71 2.40 -4.79
CA ASN A 203 7.69 3.36 -5.88
C ASN A 203 8.68 2.98 -6.98
N ARG A 204 9.89 2.53 -6.60
CA ARG A 204 10.91 2.09 -7.55
C ARG A 204 10.59 0.75 -8.20
N ILE A 205 10.03 -0.20 -7.45
CA ILE A 205 9.68 -1.53 -7.97
C ILE A 205 8.51 -1.41 -8.95
N LEU A 206 7.41 -0.76 -8.55
CA LEU A 206 6.18 -0.67 -9.34
C LEU A 206 6.34 0.15 -10.63
N THR A 207 7.37 0.99 -10.71
CA THR A 207 7.66 1.83 -11.88
C THR A 207 8.72 1.22 -12.81
N ARG A 208 9.15 -0.02 -12.54
CA ARG A 208 10.05 -0.78 -13.42
C ARG A 208 9.40 -1.06 -14.78
N PRO A 209 10.15 -0.96 -15.89
CA PRO A 209 9.63 -1.27 -17.23
C PRO A 209 9.10 -2.72 -17.30
N GLU A 210 9.72 -3.64 -16.56
CA GLU A 210 9.26 -5.02 -16.48
C GLU A 210 7.77 -5.16 -16.09
N LEU A 211 7.25 -4.25 -15.26
CA LEU A 211 5.85 -4.20 -14.85
C LEU A 211 5.02 -3.26 -15.72
N THR A 212 5.52 -2.07 -16.04
CA THR A 212 4.76 -1.06 -16.79
C THR A 212 4.50 -1.44 -18.25
N ASP A 213 5.27 -2.37 -18.80
CA ASP A 213 5.09 -2.86 -20.17
C ASP A 213 3.97 -3.91 -20.29
N ILE A 214 3.40 -4.39 -19.18
CA ILE A 214 2.31 -5.37 -19.21
C ILE A 214 1.00 -4.63 -19.54
N PRO A 215 0.32 -4.93 -20.67
CA PRO A 215 -0.81 -4.14 -21.14
C PRO A 215 -1.97 -4.02 -20.13
N VAL A 216 -2.22 -5.10 -19.38
CA VAL A 216 -3.35 -5.22 -18.45
C VAL A 216 -3.15 -4.36 -17.20
N VAL A 217 -1.92 -4.26 -16.67
CA VAL A 217 -1.62 -3.52 -15.44
C VAL A 217 -1.00 -2.14 -15.68
N ARG A 218 -0.60 -1.82 -16.91
CA ARG A 218 -0.01 -0.52 -17.26
C ARG A 218 -0.85 0.68 -16.82
N HIS A 219 -2.17 0.56 -16.88
CA HIS A 219 -3.10 1.63 -16.50
C HIS A 219 -3.40 1.67 -15.00
N ALA A 220 -3.09 0.59 -14.27
CA ALA A 220 -3.27 0.48 -12.83
C ALA A 220 -1.99 0.84 -12.05
N LEU A 221 -0.82 0.80 -12.70
CA LEU A 221 0.46 1.11 -12.05
C LEU A 221 0.66 2.63 -11.89
N PRO A 222 1.16 3.07 -10.72
CA PRO A 222 1.40 4.48 -10.47
C PRO A 222 2.51 5.02 -11.38
N ARG A 223 2.40 6.31 -11.72
CA ARG A 223 3.55 7.04 -12.30
C ARG A 223 4.56 7.28 -11.19
N ARG A 224 5.85 7.29 -11.54
CA ARG A 224 6.92 7.51 -10.57
C ARG A 224 6.81 8.91 -9.97
N ASP A 225 6.54 8.96 -8.67
CA ASP A 225 6.61 10.19 -7.89
C ASP A 225 8.04 10.43 -7.37
N PRO A 226 8.43 11.68 -7.08
CA PRO A 226 9.73 11.96 -6.47
C PRO A 226 9.87 11.30 -5.10
N ASP A 227 11.03 10.70 -4.81
CA ASP A 227 11.26 9.94 -3.57
C ASP A 227 10.92 10.77 -2.31
N GLY A 228 11.22 12.08 -2.31
CA GLY A 228 10.87 12.98 -1.21
C GLY A 228 9.37 13.08 -0.95
N VAL A 229 8.54 13.12 -2.00
CA VAL A 229 7.07 13.14 -1.91
C VAL A 229 6.55 11.83 -1.35
N VAL A 230 7.14 10.71 -1.79
CA VAL A 230 6.76 9.37 -1.32
C VAL A 230 7.04 9.21 0.16
N VAL A 231 8.28 9.47 0.60
CA VAL A 231 8.67 9.34 2.01
C VAL A 231 7.83 10.23 2.89
N THR A 232 7.70 11.51 2.55
CA THR A 232 6.97 12.46 3.38
C THR A 232 5.49 12.12 3.47
N SER A 233 4.86 11.74 2.36
CA SER A 233 3.43 11.38 2.34
C SER A 233 3.19 10.09 3.12
N ALA A 234 4.02 9.06 2.92
CA ALA A 234 3.89 7.77 3.61
C ALA A 234 4.16 7.89 5.11
N ALA A 235 5.23 8.59 5.51
CA ALA A 235 5.54 8.85 6.91
C ALA A 235 4.42 9.63 7.60
N PHE A 236 3.89 10.68 6.94
CA PHE A 236 2.80 11.48 7.48
C PHE A 236 1.49 10.69 7.56
N GLY A 237 1.19 9.84 6.58
CA GLY A 237 0.05 8.92 6.60
C GLY A 237 0.12 7.90 7.74
N THR A 238 1.31 7.33 7.98
CA THR A 238 1.54 6.44 9.12
C THR A 238 1.36 7.16 10.46
N ALA A 239 1.96 8.34 10.63
CA ALA A 239 1.78 9.12 11.85
C ALA A 239 0.31 9.48 12.09
N PHE A 240 -0.42 9.90 11.05
CA PHE A 240 -1.85 10.14 11.10
C PHE A 240 -2.62 8.90 11.58
N TYR A 241 -2.37 7.72 10.99
CA TYR A 241 -3.04 6.49 11.40
C TYR A 241 -2.82 6.19 12.88
N LEU A 242 -1.57 6.28 13.35
CA LEU A 242 -1.21 5.99 14.73
C LEU A 242 -1.85 6.97 15.71
N LEU A 243 -2.03 8.24 15.32
CA LEU A 243 -2.78 9.21 16.12
C LEU A 243 -4.28 8.89 16.17
N VAL A 244 -4.87 8.41 15.07
CA VAL A 244 -6.26 7.93 15.07
C VAL A 244 -6.40 6.70 15.99
N VAL A 245 -5.46 5.76 15.94
CA VAL A 245 -5.43 4.60 16.84
C VAL A 245 -5.34 5.06 18.30
N LYS A 246 -4.45 6.00 18.63
CA LYS A 246 -4.36 6.59 19.98
C LYS A 246 -5.67 7.23 20.41
N ALA A 247 -6.30 8.02 19.54
CA ALA A 247 -7.56 8.69 19.86
C ALA A 247 -8.71 7.69 20.10
N ALA A 248 -8.75 6.60 19.33
CA ALA A 248 -9.80 5.58 19.43
C ALA A 248 -9.58 4.60 20.59
N THR A 249 -8.32 4.28 20.92
CA THR A 249 -7.99 3.18 21.86
C THR A 249 -7.30 3.64 23.14
N GLY A 250 -6.80 4.88 23.20
CA GLY A 250 -5.95 5.39 24.28
C GLY A 250 -4.50 4.90 24.23
N HIS A 251 -4.17 3.95 23.35
CA HIS A 251 -2.84 3.33 23.28
C HIS A 251 -2.02 3.86 22.10
N LEU A 252 -0.73 4.13 22.36
CA LEU A 252 0.25 4.49 21.33
C LEU A 252 1.57 3.81 21.65
N ILE A 253 2.16 3.16 20.65
CA ILE A 253 3.51 2.62 20.76
C ILE A 253 4.47 3.75 20.41
N VAL A 254 5.25 4.20 21.39
CA VAL A 254 6.23 5.28 21.16
C VAL A 254 7.48 4.71 20.51
N VAL A 255 8.04 3.67 21.14
CA VAL A 255 9.23 2.91 20.71
C VAL A 255 8.87 1.42 20.75
N PRO A 256 9.37 0.58 19.82
CA PRO A 256 9.10 -0.85 19.75
C PRO A 256 9.36 -1.65 21.03
#